data_AF-A0A539CVC0-F1
#
_entry.id   AF-A0A539CVC0-F1
#
_cell.length_a   1.000
_cell.length_b   1.000
_cell.length_c   1.000
_cell.angle_alpha   90.00
_cell.angle_beta   90.00
_cell.angle_gamma   90.00
#
_symmetry.space_group_name_H-M   'P 1'
#
loop_
_entity.id
_entity.type
_entity.pdbx_description
1 polymer ?
#
loop_
_entity_poly.entity_id
_entity_poly.type
_entity_poly.pdbx_seq_one_letter_code
_entity_poly.pdbx_strand_id
1 'polypeptide(L)'
;MPKNPPSLSIATEKICFIVVKAREFDVKDVETDPNDASNATDDSMISVLEDHRDDPVAQEIRGFIAAMNEDEQIDLVALTWLGRGDGTI
;
A
#
# COMPACT_ATOMS: atom_id res chain seq x y z
N MET A 1 20.63 -12.07 -20.36
CA MET A 1 19.59 -11.03 -20.17
C MET A 1 20.26 -9.67 -20.12
N PRO A 2 19.65 -8.60 -20.67
CA PRO A 2 20.31 -7.30 -20.69
C PRO A 2 20.48 -6.79 -19.25
N LYS A 3 21.71 -6.38 -18.92
CA LYS A 3 22.14 -5.90 -17.59
C LYS A 3 21.67 -4.47 -17.31
N ASN A 4 20.48 -4.08 -17.75
CA ASN A 4 19.96 -2.75 -17.51
C ASN A 4 18.47 -2.84 -17.16
N PRO A 5 18.06 -2.46 -15.94
CA PRO A 5 16.65 -2.42 -15.60
C PRO A 5 15.93 -1.40 -16.51
N PRO A 6 14.62 -1.61 -16.79
CA PRO A 6 13.82 -0.63 -17.52
C PRO A 6 13.86 0.72 -16.80
N SER A 7 13.88 1.82 -17.56
CA SER A 7 13.73 3.16 -17.01
C SER A 7 12.32 3.31 -16.46
N LEU A 8 12.20 3.61 -15.17
CA LEU A 8 10.93 3.86 -14.50
C LEU A 8 10.74 5.36 -14.34
N SER A 9 9.53 5.83 -14.63
CA SER A 9 9.01 7.16 -14.34
C SER A 9 8.71 7.33 -12.85
N ILE A 10 8.35 6.25 -12.14
CA ILE A 10 8.15 6.28 -10.68
C ILE A 10 9.48 6.33 -9.91
N ALA A 11 9.56 7.28 -8.97
CA ALA A 11 10.70 7.40 -8.06
C ALA A 11 10.76 6.24 -7.05
N THR A 12 11.97 5.84 -6.67
CA THR A 12 12.18 4.70 -5.75
C THR A 12 11.55 4.97 -4.38
N GLU A 13 11.59 6.22 -3.92
CA GLU A 13 11.02 6.66 -2.65
C GLU A 13 9.50 6.46 -2.60
N LYS A 14 8.81 6.69 -3.73
CA LYS A 14 7.36 6.45 -3.85
C LYS A 14 7.04 4.96 -3.75
N ILE A 15 7.87 4.11 -4.35
CA ILE A 15 7.74 2.64 -4.22
C ILE A 15 7.97 2.22 -2.76
N CYS A 16 9.04 2.69 -2.12
CA CYS A 16 9.35 2.37 -0.72
C CYS A 16 8.20 2.79 0.22
N PHE A 17 7.61 3.96 -0.01
CA PHE A 17 6.44 4.42 0.74
C PHE A 17 5.26 3.46 0.59
N ILE A 18 4.90 3.10 -0.65
CA ILE A 18 3.82 2.13 -0.91
C ILE A 18 4.11 0.77 -0.26
N VAL A 19 5.34 0.27 -0.34
CA VAL A 19 5.70 -1.04 0.26
C VAL A 19 5.55 -1.02 1.79
N VAL A 20 5.97 0.06 2.45
CA VAL A 20 5.81 0.20 3.91
C VAL A 20 4.32 0.25 4.27
N LYS A 21 3.54 1.06 3.56
CA LYS A 21 2.10 1.19 3.80
C LYS A 21 1.32 -0.09 3.50
N ALA A 22 1.69 -0.81 2.44
CA ALA A 22 1.10 -2.10 2.10
C ALA A 22 1.36 -3.14 3.21
N ARG A 23 2.55 -3.17 3.81
CA ARG A 23 2.85 -4.04 4.96
C ARG A 23 2.07 -3.65 6.21
N GLU A 24 1.89 -2.36 6.44
CA GLU A 24 1.06 -1.84 7.53
C GLU A 24 -0.41 -2.23 7.35
N PHE A 25 -0.89 -2.29 6.11
CA PHE A 25 -2.23 -2.76 5.77
C PHE A 25 -2.36 -4.29 5.89
N ASP A 26 -1.37 -5.05 5.40
CA ASP A 26 -1.39 -6.53 5.35
C ASP A 26 -1.33 -7.20 6.73
N VAL A 27 -0.78 -6.53 7.75
CA VAL A 27 -0.66 -7.08 9.11
C VAL A 27 -1.96 -6.96 9.93
N LYS A 28 -3.00 -6.33 9.39
CA LYS A 28 -4.27 -6.11 10.10
C LYS A 28 -5.06 -7.41 10.24
N ASP A 29 -5.71 -7.57 11.38
CA ASP A 29 -6.58 -8.70 11.69
C ASP A 29 -8.01 -8.45 11.19
N VAL A 30 -8.84 -9.48 11.20
CA VAL A 30 -10.26 -9.34 10.86
C VAL A 30 -10.98 -8.43 11.86
N GLU A 31 -11.89 -7.59 11.36
CA GLU A 31 -12.81 -6.81 12.19
C GLU A 31 -13.56 -7.72 13.18
N THR A 32 -13.44 -7.42 14.48
CA THR A 32 -13.98 -8.27 15.54
C THR A 32 -15.39 -7.86 15.98
N ASP A 33 -15.71 -6.56 15.93
CA ASP A 33 -17.06 -6.03 16.16
C ASP A 33 -17.44 -4.95 15.13
N PRO A 34 -18.24 -5.28 14.10
CA PRO A 34 -18.67 -4.33 13.07
C PRO A 34 -19.68 -3.28 13.55
N ASN A 35 -20.14 -3.34 14.80
CA ASN A 35 -21.00 -2.33 15.41
C ASN A 35 -20.31 -1.58 16.56
N ASP A 36 -18.97 -1.64 16.65
CA ASP A 36 -18.25 -0.88 17.66
C ASP A 36 -18.54 0.63 17.49
N ALA A 37 -19.02 1.23 18.57
CA ALA A 37 -19.33 2.65 18.65
C ALA A 37 -18.26 3.42 19.43
N SER A 38 -17.15 2.75 19.78
CA SER A 38 -16.01 3.37 20.44
C SER A 38 -15.29 4.34 19.51
N ASN A 39 -14.70 5.39 20.08
CA ASN A 39 -13.76 6.24 19.35
C ASN A 39 -12.33 5.78 19.63
N ALA A 40 -11.37 6.29 18.85
CA ALA A 40 -9.95 5.96 18.97
C ALA A 40 -9.34 6.15 20.39
N THR A 41 -9.87 7.09 21.18
CA THR A 41 -9.41 7.33 22.55
C THR A 41 -9.94 6.26 23.51
N ASP A 42 -11.22 5.91 23.38
CA ASP A 42 -11.89 4.94 24.25
C ASP A 42 -11.43 3.50 23.95
N ASP A 43 -11.11 3.22 22.68
CA ASP A 43 -10.60 1.92 22.20
C ASP A 43 -9.06 1.79 22.28
N SER A 44 -8.36 2.79 22.85
CA SER A 44 -6.90 2.77 22.98
C SER A 44 -6.14 2.49 21.66
N MET A 45 -6.73 2.90 20.52
CA MET A 45 -6.22 2.67 19.16
C MET A 45 -6.12 1.19 18.74
N ILE A 46 -6.83 0.26 19.40
CA ILE A 46 -6.76 -1.17 19.11
C ILE A 46 -7.39 -1.50 17.73
N SER A 47 -8.53 -0.90 17.41
CA SER A 47 -9.25 -1.01 16.12
C SER A 47 -8.42 -0.66 14.89
N VAL A 48 -7.32 0.09 15.02
CA VAL A 48 -6.38 0.37 13.92
C VAL A 48 -5.67 -0.91 13.45
N LEU A 49 -5.60 -1.93 14.30
CA LEU A 49 -5.06 -3.24 13.99
C LEU A 49 -6.07 -4.14 13.27
N GLU A 50 -7.32 -3.70 13.08
CA GLU A 50 -8.36 -4.45 12.39
C GLU A 50 -8.66 -3.86 11.00
N ASP A 51 -8.99 -4.72 10.03
CA ASP A 51 -9.33 -4.34 8.65
C ASP A 51 -10.76 -3.78 8.56
N HIS A 52 -10.88 -2.49 8.90
CA HIS A 52 -12.14 -1.76 8.80
C HIS A 52 -12.37 -1.20 7.39
N ARG A 53 -13.64 -1.04 6.98
CA ARG A 53 -13.97 -0.44 5.67
C ARG A 53 -13.42 0.97 5.48
N ASP A 54 -13.32 1.74 6.57
CA ASP A 54 -12.84 3.12 6.59
C ASP A 54 -11.36 3.23 7.01
N ASP A 55 -10.59 2.18 6.77
CA ASP A 55 -9.19 2.08 7.17
C ASP A 55 -8.33 3.30 6.71
N PRO A 56 -7.69 4.02 7.65
CA PRO A 56 -6.93 5.22 7.31
C PRO A 56 -5.69 4.91 6.46
N VAL A 57 -5.08 3.73 6.62
CA VAL A 57 -3.91 3.30 5.83
C VAL A 57 -4.37 3.01 4.40
N ALA A 58 -5.52 2.35 4.21
CA ALA A 58 -6.07 2.12 2.88
C ALA A 58 -6.45 3.44 2.19
N GLN A 59 -7.00 4.42 2.93
CA GLN A 59 -7.29 5.75 2.40
C GLN A 59 -6.00 6.49 1.99
N GLU A 60 -4.94 6.41 2.80
CA GLU A 60 -3.64 7.01 2.52
C GLU A 60 -3.01 6.41 1.27
N ILE A 61 -3.00 5.07 1.13
CA ILE A 61 -2.51 4.38 -0.07
C ILE A 61 -3.28 4.83 -1.31
N ARG A 62 -4.62 4.83 -1.26
CA ARG A 62 -5.47 5.26 -2.39
C ARG A 62 -5.22 6.72 -2.76
N GLY A 63 -5.15 7.60 -1.78
CA GLY A 63 -4.87 9.02 -1.99
C GLY A 63 -3.49 9.25 -2.59
N PHE A 64 -2.48 8.51 -2.13
CA PHE A 64 -1.12 8.61 -2.66
C PHE A 64 -1.04 8.14 -4.11
N ILE A 65 -1.68 7.01 -4.46
CA ILE A 65 -1.75 6.52 -5.84
C ILE A 65 -2.53 7.51 -6.73
N ALA A 66 -3.65 8.05 -6.26
CA ALA A 66 -4.46 9.02 -7.02
C ALA A 66 -3.71 10.34 -7.31
N ALA A 67 -2.72 10.69 -6.50
CA ALA A 67 -1.88 11.86 -6.71
C ALA A 67 -0.70 11.63 -7.69
N MET A 68 -0.45 10.38 -8.09
CA MET A 68 0.58 10.04 -9.08
C MET A 68 0.11 10.37 -10.51
N ASN A 69 1.06 10.67 -11.39
CA ASN A 69 0.75 10.75 -12.82
C ASN A 69 0.52 9.34 -13.42
N GLU A 70 -0.01 9.28 -14.65
CA GLU A 70 -0.37 8.02 -15.31
C GLU A 70 0.85 7.09 -15.51
N ASP A 71 1.99 7.62 -15.92
CA ASP A 71 3.22 6.83 -16.13
C ASP A 71 3.69 6.19 -14.82
N GLU A 72 3.64 6.93 -13.71
CA GLU A 72 3.99 6.42 -12.38
C GLU A 72 3.04 5.31 -11.92
N GLN A 73 1.74 5.44 -12.19
CA GLN A 73 0.76 4.40 -11.86
C GLN A 73 0.98 3.14 -12.72
N ILE A 74 1.25 3.31 -14.01
CA ILE A 74 1.57 2.19 -14.93
C ILE A 74 2.80 1.44 -14.42
N ASP A 75 3.87 2.15 -14.06
CA ASP A 75 5.08 1.54 -13.52
C ASP A 75 4.81 0.80 -12.20
N LEU A 76 4.01 1.38 -11.30
CA LEU A 76 3.66 0.74 -10.04
C LEU A 76 2.92 -0.58 -10.27
N VAL A 77 1.95 -0.60 -11.18
CA VAL A 77 1.22 -1.82 -11.57
C VAL A 77 2.16 -2.84 -12.20
N ALA A 78 3.01 -2.40 -13.13
CA ALA A 78 3.98 -3.26 -13.80
C ALA A 78 4.96 -3.90 -12.80
N LEU A 79 5.49 -3.13 -11.86
CA LEU A 79 6.35 -3.63 -10.78
C LEU A 79 5.66 -4.64 -9.88
N THR A 80 4.38 -4.42 -9.57
CA THR A 80 3.60 -5.31 -8.70
C THR A 80 3.32 -6.65 -9.39
N TRP A 81 3.11 -6.66 -10.71
CA TRP A 81 2.80 -7.88 -11.46
C TRP A 81 4.02 -8.63 -11.97
N LEU A 82 5.02 -7.92 -12.48
CA LEU A 82 6.17 -8.51 -13.16
C LEU A 82 7.42 -8.55 -12.28
N GLY A 83 7.41 -7.84 -11.15
CA GLY A 83 8.59 -7.63 -10.33
C GLY A 83 9.60 -6.67 -10.97
N ARG A 84 10.80 -6.57 -10.40
CA ARG A 84 11.87 -5.67 -10.86
C ARG A 84 12.63 -6.20 -12.09
N GLY A 85 12.24 -7.36 -12.63
CA GLY A 85 12.90 -7.99 -13.76
C GLY A 85 14.29 -8.57 -13.44
N ASP A 86 14.64 -8.67 -12.16
CA ASP A 86 15.84 -9.32 -11.63
C ASP A 86 15.58 -10.76 -11.16
N GLY A 87 14.32 -11.17 -11.09
CA GLY A 87 13.92 -12.55 -10.81
C GLY A 87 14.13 -13.46 -12.03
N THR A 88 14.82 -14.58 -11.83
CA THR A 88 14.86 -15.67 -12.80
C THR A 88 13.55 -16.46 -12.71
N ILE A 89 12.64 -16.26 -13.66
CA ILE A 89 11.53 -17.17 -13.91
C ILE A 89 11.95 -18.18 -14.97
#